data_AF-A0A2N2DMY4-F1
#
_entry.id   AF-A0A2N2DMY4-F1
#
_cell.length_a   1.000
_cell.length_b   1.000
_cell.length_c   1.000
_cell.angle_alpha   90.00
_cell.angle_beta   90.00
_cell.angle_gamma   90.00
#
_symmetry.space_group_name_H-M   'P 1'
#
loop_
_entity.id
_entity.type
_entity.pdbx_description
1 polymer ?
#
loop_
_entity_poly.entity_id
_entity_poly.type
_entity_poly.pdbx_seq_one_letter_code
_entity_poly.pdbx_strand_id
1 'polypeptide(L)'
;MKKNKNGKKKEKVISFEKDINHYLEKGIACFKLHDYTKGIQYFKKIIETKPENKSVYYTVAFYLSEINKEQEFRILDDIFEESNPHYLFLRGIYFCMEEDVNGAEYHLKKFIIKEPKSKLRQEAEKLIDNIHEITLFQNNLDYIKLTFYYAGNIESVKEKLKIKFESPFVQSKMCESLYEMDDYLISNVIFLYGLLENNKIAEKTLRQFIKSLIVKEKHIELALLSLKKIGAKEPYEIFLNGKFVQVTLKSYMNRYEEMEELYSCWNDVLSIVVHNMKKSNKYSEQSIEKVKYLWGKFINSIYPDLPHLDQKMKRIWAAGLELTLLAAKSINVSSKRLALIYNVPNHEVLSKYNYIKKTIRF
;
A
#
# COMPACT_ATOMS: atom_id res chain seq x y z
N MET A 1 -40.06 -65.38 56.47
CA MET A 1 -39.75 -63.95 56.19
C MET A 1 -38.62 -63.88 55.16
N LYS A 2 -38.79 -63.03 54.12
CA LYS A 2 -37.82 -62.17 53.39
C LYS A 2 -36.32 -62.57 53.45
N LYS A 3 -35.46 -62.44 52.44
CA LYS A 3 -35.46 -62.02 51.02
C LYS A 3 -33.97 -62.17 50.58
N ASN A 4 -33.74 -62.36 49.27
CA ASN A 4 -32.59 -61.88 48.46
C ASN A 4 -31.15 -62.29 48.84
N LYS A 5 -30.43 -63.08 48.02
CA LYS A 5 -29.79 -62.72 46.72
C LYS A 5 -29.00 -61.40 46.74
N ASN A 6 -27.68 -61.54 46.58
CA ASN A 6 -26.84 -60.93 45.53
C ASN A 6 -25.55 -60.33 46.06
N GLY A 7 -24.46 -60.60 45.33
CA GLY A 7 -23.34 -59.69 45.29
C GLY A 7 -21.97 -60.32 45.06
N LYS A 8 -21.82 -61.19 44.06
CA LYS A 8 -20.52 -61.35 43.39
C LYS A 8 -20.00 -59.93 43.11
N LYS A 9 -18.89 -59.54 43.73
CA LYS A 9 -18.09 -58.37 43.32
C LYS A 9 -17.68 -58.62 41.87
N LYS A 10 -18.49 -58.14 40.92
CA LYS A 10 -18.01 -57.85 39.58
C LYS A 10 -16.99 -56.74 39.77
N GLU A 11 -15.72 -57.08 39.59
CA GLU A 11 -14.68 -56.11 39.30
C GLU A 11 -15.26 -55.16 38.24
N LYS A 12 -15.50 -53.92 38.67
CA LYS A 12 -15.83 -52.83 37.77
C LYS A 12 -14.61 -52.70 36.88
N VAL A 13 -14.70 -53.23 35.67
CA VAL A 13 -13.77 -52.91 34.59
C VAL A 13 -13.84 -51.40 34.46
N ILE A 14 -12.85 -50.71 35.02
CA ILE A 14 -12.69 -49.27 34.87
C ILE A 14 -12.27 -49.10 33.42
N SER A 15 -13.25 -48.75 32.59
CA SER A 15 -13.04 -48.23 31.26
C SER A 15 -12.15 -47.00 31.38
N PHE A 16 -10.85 -47.18 31.15
CA PHE A 16 -9.91 -46.07 30.94
C PHE A 16 -10.32 -45.39 29.63
N GLU A 17 -11.20 -44.39 29.73
CA GLU A 17 -11.38 -43.41 28.67
C GLU A 17 -10.01 -42.77 28.44
N LYS A 18 -9.31 -43.23 27.40
CA LYS A 18 -8.03 -42.65 26.99
C LYS A 18 -8.25 -41.18 26.70
N ASP A 19 -7.50 -40.34 27.39
CA ASP A 19 -7.57 -38.89 27.25
C ASP A 19 -7.22 -38.47 25.81
N ILE A 20 -7.89 -37.43 25.32
CA ILE A 20 -7.70 -36.90 23.96
C ILE A 20 -6.25 -36.50 23.71
N ASN A 21 -5.61 -35.99 24.75
CA ASN A 21 -4.21 -35.59 24.73
C ASN A 21 -3.30 -36.76 24.35
N HIS A 22 -3.59 -37.97 24.84
CA HIS A 22 -2.81 -39.17 24.52
C HIS A 22 -2.88 -39.54 23.04
N TYR A 23 -4.07 -39.46 22.43
CA TYR A 23 -4.23 -39.73 21.01
C TYR A 23 -3.63 -38.62 20.15
N LEU A 24 -3.71 -37.37 20.60
CA LEU A 24 -3.16 -36.21 19.92
C LEU A 24 -1.62 -36.28 19.90
N GLU A 25 -1.00 -36.57 21.05
CA GLU A 25 0.46 -36.78 21.15
C GLU A 25 0.95 -37.93 20.27
N LYS A 26 0.21 -39.05 20.24
CA LYS A 26 0.53 -40.18 19.35
C LYS A 26 0.39 -39.81 17.87
N GLY A 27 -0.66 -39.07 17.51
CA GLY A 27 -0.85 -38.56 16.15
C GLY A 27 0.34 -37.71 15.73
N ILE A 28 0.73 -36.73 16.55
CA ILE A 28 1.88 -35.85 16.31
C ILE A 28 3.19 -36.64 16.19
N ALA A 29 3.43 -37.61 17.07
CA ALA A 29 4.62 -38.44 17.02
C ALA A 29 4.71 -39.23 15.71
N CYS A 30 3.58 -39.75 15.20
CA CYS A 30 3.53 -40.43 13.90
C CYS A 30 3.89 -39.48 12.74
N PHE A 31 3.41 -38.24 12.75
CA PHE A 31 3.78 -37.23 11.75
C PHE A 31 5.29 -36.92 11.76
N LYS A 32 5.88 -36.78 12.95
CA LYS A 32 7.34 -36.59 13.11
C LYS A 32 8.17 -37.77 12.60
N LEU A 33 7.60 -38.98 12.63
CA LEU A 33 8.21 -40.20 12.11
C LEU A 33 7.85 -40.48 10.64
N HIS A 34 7.21 -39.53 9.95
CA HIS A 34 6.72 -39.64 8.58
C HIS A 34 5.70 -40.78 8.34
N ASP A 35 5.07 -41.28 9.41
CA ASP A 35 3.97 -42.25 9.36
C ASP A 35 2.62 -41.52 9.36
N TYR A 36 2.39 -40.73 8.31
CA TYR A 36 1.26 -39.81 8.21
C TYR A 36 -0.10 -40.52 8.25
N THR A 37 -0.19 -41.71 7.63
CA THR A 37 -1.41 -42.53 7.62
C THR A 37 -1.85 -42.91 9.03
N LYS A 38 -0.93 -43.40 9.88
CA LYS A 38 -1.26 -43.69 11.28
C LYS A 38 -1.54 -42.42 12.07
N GLY A 39 -0.82 -41.33 11.79
CA GLY A 39 -1.07 -40.02 12.37
C GLY A 39 -2.52 -39.59 12.18
N ILE A 40 -2.99 -39.59 10.94
CA ILE A 40 -4.35 -39.21 10.57
C ILE A 40 -5.39 -40.19 11.14
N GLN A 41 -5.10 -41.48 11.23
CA GLN A 41 -6.00 -42.44 11.90
C GLN A 41 -6.18 -42.16 13.40
N TYR A 42 -5.14 -41.71 14.09
CA TYR A 42 -5.29 -41.28 15.49
C TYR A 42 -6.17 -40.04 15.60
N PHE A 43 -5.98 -39.08 14.70
CA PHE A 43 -6.82 -37.89 14.66
C PHE A 43 -8.27 -38.19 14.30
N LYS A 44 -8.53 -39.13 13.38
CA LYS A 44 -9.88 -39.63 13.09
C LYS A 44 -10.58 -40.17 14.34
N LYS A 45 -9.88 -40.96 15.17
CA LYS A 45 -10.43 -41.46 16.45
C LYS A 45 -10.75 -40.33 17.44
N ILE A 46 -9.95 -39.26 17.45
CA ILE A 46 -10.23 -38.09 18.29
C ILE A 46 -11.49 -37.37 17.80
N ILE A 47 -11.63 -37.20 16.48
CA ILE A 47 -12.81 -36.61 15.85
C ILE A 47 -14.07 -37.44 16.15
N GLU A 48 -13.98 -38.77 16.09
CA GLU A 48 -15.11 -39.67 16.42
C GLU A 48 -15.54 -39.59 17.89
N THR A 49 -14.63 -39.21 18.81
CA THR A 49 -14.91 -39.15 20.25
C THR A 49 -15.32 -37.76 20.74
N LYS A 50 -14.66 -36.70 20.24
CA LYS A 50 -15.01 -35.30 20.53
C LYS A 50 -14.99 -34.47 19.24
N PRO A 51 -16.02 -34.60 18.40
CA PRO A 51 -16.09 -33.92 17.10
C PRO A 51 -16.14 -32.39 17.21
N GLU A 52 -16.50 -31.84 18.37
CA GLU A 52 -16.61 -30.40 18.59
C GLU A 52 -15.26 -29.73 18.94
N ASN A 53 -14.19 -30.51 19.13
CA ASN A 53 -12.90 -29.97 19.54
C ASN A 53 -12.14 -29.37 18.35
N LYS A 54 -12.35 -28.08 18.10
CA LYS A 54 -11.71 -27.35 17.00
C LYS A 54 -10.17 -27.40 17.00
N SER A 55 -9.54 -27.46 18.18
CA SER A 55 -8.07 -27.48 18.28
C SER A 55 -7.43 -28.65 17.55
N VAL A 56 -8.14 -29.79 17.50
CA VAL A 56 -7.69 -30.99 16.79
C VAL A 56 -7.63 -30.72 15.30
N TYR A 57 -8.67 -30.10 14.71
CA TYR A 57 -8.70 -29.79 13.28
C TYR A 57 -7.58 -28.85 12.86
N TYR A 58 -7.32 -27.79 13.62
CA TYR A 58 -6.19 -26.88 13.36
C TYR A 58 -4.84 -27.58 13.48
N THR A 59 -4.69 -28.44 14.49
CA THR A 59 -3.45 -29.22 14.67
C THR A 59 -3.23 -30.14 13.46
N VAL A 60 -4.27 -30.86 13.03
CA VAL A 60 -4.19 -31.76 11.87
C VAL A 60 -3.87 -30.96 10.60
N ALA A 61 -4.59 -29.87 10.34
CA ALA A 61 -4.37 -29.02 9.17
C ALA A 61 -2.93 -28.48 9.12
N PHE A 62 -2.38 -28.06 10.25
CA PHE A 62 -0.98 -27.63 10.36
C PHE A 62 0.00 -28.77 9.99
N TYR A 63 -0.20 -29.97 10.51
CA TYR A 63 0.68 -31.09 10.16
C TYR A 63 0.48 -31.56 8.71
N LEU A 64 -0.69 -31.32 8.11
CA LEU A 64 -0.97 -31.59 6.70
C LEU A 64 -0.29 -30.58 5.76
N SER A 65 -0.16 -29.30 6.14
CA SER A 65 0.57 -28.30 5.34
C SER A 65 2.08 -28.56 5.26
N GLU A 66 2.62 -29.31 6.23
CA GLU A 66 4.04 -29.69 6.24
C GLU A 66 4.37 -30.91 5.36
N ILE A 67 3.37 -31.56 4.77
CA ILE A 67 3.56 -32.72 3.88
C ILE A 67 3.45 -32.32 2.41
N ASN A 68 4.01 -33.15 1.52
CA ASN A 68 3.81 -32.99 0.08
C ASN A 68 2.31 -33.11 -0.28
N LYS A 69 1.78 -32.11 -1.01
CA LYS A 69 0.37 -32.03 -1.42
C LYS A 69 -0.16 -33.32 -2.06
N GLU A 70 0.59 -33.96 -2.95
CA GLU A 70 0.11 -35.20 -3.59
C GLU A 70 0.00 -36.39 -2.62
N GLN A 71 0.82 -36.41 -1.57
CA GLN A 71 0.75 -37.45 -0.54
C GLN A 71 -0.40 -37.16 0.43
N GLU A 72 -0.58 -35.91 0.83
CA GLU A 72 -1.66 -35.45 1.70
C GLU A 72 -3.04 -35.82 1.15
N PHE A 73 -3.34 -35.44 -0.10
CA PHE A 73 -4.61 -35.74 -0.76
C PHE A 73 -4.90 -37.25 -0.78
N ARG A 74 -3.92 -38.07 -1.18
CA ARG A 74 -4.07 -39.53 -1.21
C ARG A 74 -4.43 -40.10 0.15
N ILE A 75 -3.71 -39.69 1.20
CA ILE A 75 -3.91 -40.26 2.54
C ILE A 75 -5.26 -39.81 3.12
N LEU A 76 -5.68 -38.58 2.84
CA LEU A 76 -6.98 -38.08 3.29
C LEU A 76 -8.14 -38.79 2.60
N ASP A 77 -8.08 -38.96 1.27
CA ASP A 77 -9.12 -39.65 0.50
C ASP A 77 -9.20 -41.15 0.83
N ASP A 78 -8.08 -41.77 1.23
CA ASP A 78 -8.06 -43.16 1.72
C ASP A 78 -8.73 -43.33 3.09
N ILE A 79 -8.65 -42.32 3.96
CA ILE A 79 -9.09 -42.42 5.37
C ILE A 79 -10.51 -41.86 5.57
N PHE A 80 -10.87 -40.83 4.82
CA PHE A 80 -12.14 -40.12 4.94
C PHE A 80 -12.91 -40.18 3.62
N GLU A 81 -14.21 -40.43 3.72
CA GLU A 81 -15.10 -40.22 2.58
C GLU A 81 -15.23 -38.73 2.29
N GLU A 82 -15.22 -38.36 1.00
CA GLU A 82 -15.35 -36.95 0.55
C GLU A 82 -16.61 -36.27 1.10
N SER A 83 -17.64 -37.06 1.37
CA SER A 83 -18.92 -36.60 1.89
C SER A 83 -18.93 -36.38 3.42
N ASN A 84 -17.87 -36.76 4.14
CA ASN A 84 -17.80 -36.67 5.59
C ASN A 84 -17.74 -35.19 6.06
N PRO A 85 -18.64 -34.73 6.94
CA PRO A 85 -18.65 -33.33 7.40
C PRO A 85 -17.36 -32.88 8.10
N HIS A 86 -16.74 -33.75 8.89
CA HIS A 86 -15.49 -33.43 9.58
C HIS A 86 -14.30 -33.37 8.63
N TYR A 87 -14.34 -34.16 7.56
CA TYR A 87 -13.38 -34.04 6.46
C TYR A 87 -13.55 -32.70 5.73
N LEU A 88 -14.79 -32.32 5.39
CA LEU A 88 -15.10 -31.03 4.76
C LEU A 88 -14.62 -29.86 5.64
N PHE A 89 -14.84 -29.92 6.96
CA PHE A 89 -14.37 -28.88 7.88
C PHE A 89 -12.84 -28.82 7.97
N LEU A 90 -12.16 -29.98 8.04
CA LEU A 90 -10.69 -30.07 8.03
C LEU A 90 -10.09 -29.47 6.75
N ARG A 91 -10.66 -29.83 5.59
CA ARG A 91 -10.24 -29.31 4.29
C ARG A 91 -10.44 -27.80 4.18
N GLY A 92 -11.55 -27.31 4.71
CA GLY A 92 -11.81 -25.87 4.82
C GLY A 92 -10.69 -25.13 5.55
N ILE A 93 -10.29 -25.62 6.73
CA ILE A 93 -9.20 -25.03 7.53
C ILE A 93 -7.85 -25.14 6.81
N TYR A 94 -7.56 -26.29 6.21
CA TYR A 94 -6.33 -26.49 5.45
C TYR A 94 -6.20 -25.50 4.29
N PHE A 95 -7.25 -25.33 3.49
CA PHE A 95 -7.23 -24.35 2.40
C PHE A 95 -7.13 -22.90 2.90
N CYS A 96 -7.66 -22.58 4.08
CA CYS A 96 -7.39 -21.29 4.71
C CYS A 96 -5.90 -21.08 5.00
N MET A 97 -5.17 -22.12 5.43
CA MET A 97 -3.72 -22.06 5.70
C MET A 97 -2.89 -21.95 4.43
N GLU A 98 -3.33 -22.61 3.35
CA GLU A 98 -2.70 -22.54 2.03
C GLU A 98 -3.08 -21.28 1.23
N GLU A 99 -3.83 -20.36 1.84
CA GLU A 99 -4.34 -19.12 1.22
C GLU A 99 -5.25 -19.35 -0.02
N ASP A 100 -5.78 -20.57 -0.22
CA ASP A 100 -6.75 -20.88 -1.27
C ASP A 100 -8.18 -20.59 -0.78
N VAL A 101 -8.59 -19.33 -0.95
CA VAL A 101 -9.92 -18.83 -0.56
C VAL A 101 -11.08 -19.59 -1.21
N ASN A 102 -10.93 -20.02 -2.47
CA ASN A 102 -12.01 -20.71 -3.20
C ASN A 102 -12.20 -22.14 -2.67
N GLY A 103 -11.08 -22.87 -2.50
CA GLY A 103 -11.07 -24.18 -1.88
C GLY A 103 -11.64 -24.14 -0.47
N ALA A 104 -11.22 -23.17 0.34
CA ALA A 104 -11.68 -23.02 1.72
C ALA A 104 -13.19 -22.76 1.79
N GLU A 105 -13.70 -21.78 1.03
CA GLU A 105 -15.11 -21.41 1.03
C GLU A 105 -16.01 -22.57 0.57
N TYR A 106 -15.61 -23.30 -0.47
CA TYR A 106 -16.35 -24.45 -0.99
C TYR A 106 -16.56 -25.53 0.08
N HIS A 107 -15.48 -25.94 0.75
CA HIS A 107 -15.53 -27.01 1.73
C HIS A 107 -16.28 -26.59 3.00
N LEU A 108 -16.07 -25.36 3.49
CA LEU A 108 -16.76 -24.83 4.67
C LEU A 108 -18.27 -24.65 4.43
N LYS A 109 -18.69 -24.19 3.24
CA LYS A 109 -20.13 -24.10 2.89
C LYS A 109 -20.78 -25.47 2.83
N LYS A 110 -20.14 -26.45 2.19
CA LYS A 110 -20.62 -27.84 2.17
C LYS A 110 -20.75 -28.42 3.57
N PHE A 111 -19.80 -28.13 4.45
CA PHE A 111 -19.88 -28.52 5.87
C PHE A 111 -21.12 -27.94 6.55
N ILE A 112 -21.39 -26.64 6.43
CA ILE A 112 -22.55 -25.98 7.06
C ILE A 112 -23.88 -26.56 6.56
N ILE A 113 -23.98 -26.87 5.26
CA ILE A 113 -25.18 -27.48 4.67
C ILE A 113 -25.44 -28.87 5.27
N LYS A 114 -24.38 -29.67 5.46
CA LYS A 114 -24.51 -31.02 6.02
C LYS A 114 -24.74 -31.03 7.53
N GLU A 115 -24.14 -30.10 8.26
CA GLU A 115 -24.15 -30.05 9.73
C GLU A 115 -24.71 -28.72 10.26
N PRO A 116 -25.98 -28.37 9.97
CA PRO A 116 -26.54 -27.06 10.28
C PRO A 116 -26.67 -26.78 11.78
N LYS A 117 -26.60 -27.81 12.64
CA LYS A 117 -26.72 -27.74 14.10
C LYS A 117 -25.40 -27.99 14.84
N SER A 118 -24.29 -28.22 14.13
CA SER A 118 -23.00 -28.48 14.76
C SER A 118 -22.45 -27.26 15.51
N LYS A 119 -21.79 -27.46 16.65
CA LYS A 119 -21.12 -26.37 17.37
C LYS A 119 -19.92 -25.80 16.60
N LEU A 120 -19.35 -26.56 15.67
CA LEU A 120 -18.30 -26.09 14.77
C LEU A 120 -18.81 -25.13 13.70
N ARG A 121 -20.13 -25.06 13.49
CA ARG A 121 -20.73 -24.16 12.50
C ARG A 121 -20.32 -22.71 12.69
N GLN A 122 -20.32 -22.23 13.94
CA GLN A 122 -19.91 -20.85 14.24
C GLN A 122 -18.45 -20.59 13.86
N GLU A 123 -17.59 -21.61 13.98
CA GLU A 123 -16.19 -21.49 13.54
C GLU A 123 -16.09 -21.49 12.02
N ALA A 124 -16.86 -22.34 11.33
CA ALA A 124 -16.93 -22.36 9.87
C ALA A 124 -17.46 -21.03 9.30
N GLU A 125 -18.51 -20.48 9.89
CA GLU A 125 -19.07 -19.17 9.52
C GLU A 125 -18.03 -18.07 9.73
N LYS A 126 -17.33 -18.03 10.87
CA LYS A 126 -16.23 -17.07 11.10
C LYS A 126 -15.10 -17.18 10.06
N LEU A 127 -14.73 -18.40 9.68
CA LEU A 127 -13.70 -18.62 8.66
C LEU A 127 -14.17 -18.15 7.28
N ILE A 128 -15.44 -18.41 6.93
CA ILE A 128 -16.05 -17.89 5.70
C ILE A 128 -16.13 -16.36 5.73
N ASP A 129 -16.52 -15.77 6.86
CA ASP A 129 -16.57 -14.32 7.02
C ASP A 129 -15.17 -13.71 6.82
N ASN A 130 -14.13 -14.30 7.40
CA ASN A 130 -12.73 -13.89 7.18
C ASN A 130 -12.31 -14.04 5.71
N ILE A 131 -12.68 -15.15 5.05
CA ILE A 131 -12.43 -15.36 3.61
C ILE A 131 -13.17 -14.29 2.80
N HIS A 132 -14.42 -14.01 3.11
CA HIS A 132 -15.21 -12.98 2.45
C HIS A 132 -14.63 -11.60 2.68
N GLU A 133 -14.08 -11.31 3.85
CA GLU A 133 -13.37 -10.06 4.14
C GLU A 133 -12.07 -9.95 3.32
N ILE A 134 -11.28 -11.01 3.22
CA ILE A 134 -10.06 -11.08 2.38
C ILE A 134 -10.42 -10.93 0.91
N THR A 135 -11.42 -11.66 0.43
CA THR A 135 -11.91 -11.61 -0.96
C THR A 135 -12.60 -10.28 -1.26
N LEU A 136 -13.32 -9.68 -0.32
CA LEU A 136 -13.85 -8.31 -0.45
C LEU A 136 -12.72 -7.31 -0.50
N PHE A 137 -11.67 -7.49 0.29
CA PHE A 137 -10.48 -6.64 0.26
C PHE A 137 -9.73 -6.76 -1.08
N GLN A 138 -9.49 -7.98 -1.57
CA GLN A 138 -8.89 -8.26 -2.88
C GLN A 138 -9.78 -7.79 -4.05
N ASN A 139 -11.10 -8.00 -3.98
CA ASN A 139 -12.03 -7.51 -4.99
C ASN A 139 -12.15 -5.99 -4.95
N ASN A 140 -12.06 -5.36 -3.77
CA ASN A 140 -11.97 -3.90 -3.63
C ASN A 140 -10.60 -3.36 -4.06
N LEU A 141 -9.56 -4.20 -4.17
CA LEU A 141 -8.31 -3.87 -4.83
C LEU A 141 -8.46 -3.93 -6.36
N ASP A 142 -9.32 -4.77 -6.94
CA ASP A 142 -9.62 -4.73 -8.39
C ASP A 142 -10.46 -3.51 -8.85
N TYR A 143 -10.89 -2.65 -7.92
CA TYR A 143 -11.77 -1.50 -8.21
C TYR A 143 -11.12 -0.31 -8.94
N ILE A 144 -9.80 -0.23 -9.10
CA ILE A 144 -9.19 0.83 -9.92
C ILE A 144 -9.46 0.63 -11.42
N LYS A 145 -9.88 -0.57 -11.86
CA LYS A 145 -10.42 -0.77 -13.22
C LYS A 145 -11.87 -0.24 -13.38
N LEU A 146 -12.62 -0.04 -12.30
CA LEU A 146 -14.04 0.38 -12.35
C LEU A 146 -14.24 1.89 -12.44
N THR A 147 -13.27 2.72 -12.04
CA THR A 147 -13.35 4.18 -12.20
C THR A 147 -13.37 4.61 -13.68
N PHE A 148 -12.94 3.75 -14.60
CA PHE A 148 -13.09 3.98 -16.05
C PHE A 148 -14.41 3.45 -16.64
N TYR A 149 -15.17 2.59 -15.95
CA TYR A 149 -16.33 1.90 -16.55
C TYR A 149 -17.70 2.21 -15.91
N TYR A 150 -17.77 2.61 -14.63
CA TYR A 150 -19.06 2.90 -13.99
C TYR A 150 -19.13 4.29 -13.35
N ALA A 151 -19.45 5.27 -14.19
CA ALA A 151 -20.05 6.54 -13.77
C ALA A 151 -21.49 6.37 -13.20
N GLY A 152 -21.90 5.16 -12.78
CA GLY A 152 -23.31 4.83 -12.55
C GLY A 152 -23.73 4.45 -11.14
N ASN A 153 -22.83 4.23 -10.16
CA ASN A 153 -23.29 3.74 -8.84
C ASN A 153 -22.40 4.11 -7.63
N ILE A 154 -21.70 5.25 -7.70
CA ILE A 154 -20.84 5.75 -6.60
C ILE A 154 -21.62 5.89 -5.28
N GLU A 155 -22.90 6.27 -5.33
CA GLU A 155 -23.70 6.50 -4.13
C GLU A 155 -24.03 5.20 -3.38
N SER A 156 -24.35 4.11 -4.09
CA SER A 156 -24.56 2.79 -3.48
C SER A 156 -23.29 2.26 -2.80
N VAL A 157 -22.12 2.55 -3.39
CA VAL A 157 -20.83 2.19 -2.79
C VAL A 157 -20.58 2.97 -1.50
N LYS A 158 -20.87 4.27 -1.49
CA LYS A 158 -20.76 5.10 -0.27
C LYS A 158 -21.65 4.57 0.85
N GLU A 159 -22.90 4.23 0.56
CA GLU A 159 -23.84 3.71 1.57
C GLU A 159 -23.35 2.41 2.19
N LYS A 160 -22.96 1.43 1.37
CA LYS A 160 -22.41 0.15 1.86
C LYS A 160 -21.13 0.34 2.66
N LEU A 161 -20.25 1.24 2.21
CA LEU A 161 -19.01 1.54 2.90
C LEU A 161 -19.29 2.20 4.26
N LYS A 162 -20.23 3.15 4.34
CA LYS A 162 -20.63 3.79 5.61
C LYS A 162 -21.05 2.76 6.64
N ILE A 163 -21.93 1.81 6.26
CA ILE A 163 -22.39 0.73 7.14
C ILE A 163 -21.21 -0.14 7.60
N LYS A 164 -20.37 -0.60 6.67
CA LYS A 164 -19.22 -1.45 7.01
C LYS A 164 -18.20 -0.73 7.89
N PHE A 165 -18.00 0.55 7.67
CA PHE A 165 -17.04 1.37 8.41
C PHE A 165 -17.48 1.64 9.86
N GLU A 166 -18.72 1.32 10.25
CA GLU A 166 -19.12 1.30 11.66
C GLU A 166 -18.42 0.18 12.45
N SER A 167 -17.95 -0.88 11.78
CA SER A 167 -17.19 -1.96 12.40
C SER A 167 -15.80 -1.47 12.85
N PRO A 168 -15.45 -1.59 14.15
CA PRO A 168 -14.12 -1.25 14.66
C PRO A 168 -13.00 -2.04 13.98
N PHE A 169 -13.31 -3.27 13.54
CA PHE A 169 -12.37 -4.11 12.81
C PHE A 169 -12.00 -3.51 11.45
N VAL A 170 -13.00 -3.07 10.67
CA VAL A 170 -12.78 -2.42 9.37
C VAL A 170 -11.98 -1.13 9.53
N GLN A 171 -12.28 -0.35 10.58
CA GLN A 171 -11.51 0.85 10.90
C GLN A 171 -10.05 0.54 11.21
N SER A 172 -9.78 -0.50 12.03
CA SER A 172 -8.42 -0.95 12.37
C SER A 172 -7.68 -1.42 11.14
N LYS A 173 -8.28 -2.31 10.33
CA LYS A 173 -7.62 -2.89 9.18
C LYS A 173 -7.31 -1.83 8.12
N MET A 174 -8.25 -0.92 7.84
CA MET A 174 -7.97 0.21 6.94
C MET A 174 -6.85 1.11 7.49
N CYS A 175 -6.80 1.35 8.80
CA CYS A 175 -5.73 2.15 9.41
C CYS A 175 -4.37 1.47 9.28
N GLU A 176 -4.28 0.16 9.55
CA GLU A 176 -3.07 -0.65 9.41
C GLU A 176 -2.56 -0.64 7.97
N SER A 177 -3.45 -0.82 7.01
CA SER A 177 -3.13 -0.87 5.58
C SER A 177 -2.61 0.44 5.00
N LEU A 178 -2.79 1.59 5.69
CA LEU A 178 -2.11 2.84 5.33
C LEU A 178 -0.60 2.80 5.55
N TYR A 179 -0.09 1.91 6.40
CA TYR A 179 1.34 1.83 6.77
C TYR A 179 2.02 0.56 6.24
N GLU A 180 1.33 -0.24 5.41
CA GLU A 180 1.92 -1.37 4.70
C GLU A 180 2.83 -0.89 3.55
N MET A 181 3.71 -1.74 3.01
CA MET A 181 4.65 -1.34 1.93
C MET A 181 4.04 -1.37 0.53
N ASP A 182 2.73 -1.58 0.39
CA ASP A 182 2.02 -1.65 -0.88
C ASP A 182 1.41 -0.29 -1.26
N ASP A 183 2.03 0.40 -2.21
CA ASP A 183 1.59 1.70 -2.70
C ASP A 183 0.16 1.71 -3.27
N TYR A 184 -0.26 0.60 -3.87
CA TYR A 184 -1.57 0.45 -4.50
C TYR A 184 -2.65 0.32 -3.43
N LEU A 185 -2.40 -0.52 -2.43
CA LEU A 185 -3.26 -0.69 -1.28
C LEU A 185 -3.44 0.62 -0.50
N ILE A 186 -2.34 1.32 -0.20
CA ILE A 186 -2.39 2.64 0.46
C ILE A 186 -3.29 3.61 -0.30
N SER A 187 -3.13 3.68 -1.63
CA SER A 187 -3.92 4.59 -2.48
C SER A 187 -5.41 4.25 -2.44
N ASN A 188 -5.75 2.96 -2.49
CA ASN A 188 -7.13 2.48 -2.39
C ASN A 188 -7.76 2.81 -1.04
N VAL A 189 -7.03 2.58 0.04
CA VAL A 189 -7.51 2.88 1.40
C VAL A 189 -7.74 4.38 1.58
N ILE A 190 -6.82 5.23 1.11
CA ILE A 190 -7.01 6.70 1.11
C ILE A 190 -8.26 7.10 0.31
N PHE A 191 -8.49 6.48 -0.84
CA PHE A 191 -9.68 6.73 -1.65
C PHE A 191 -10.97 6.33 -0.92
N LEU A 192 -10.99 5.15 -0.28
CA LEU A 192 -12.13 4.68 0.52
C LEU A 192 -12.42 5.64 1.68
N TYR A 193 -11.40 6.12 2.40
CA TYR A 193 -11.59 7.17 3.39
C TYR A 193 -12.20 8.44 2.78
N GLY A 194 -11.80 8.81 1.56
CA GLY A 194 -12.36 9.93 0.81
C GLY A 194 -13.84 9.81 0.41
N LEU A 195 -14.42 8.61 0.47
CA LEU A 195 -15.85 8.37 0.22
C LEU A 195 -16.72 8.55 1.48
N LEU A 196 -16.10 8.58 2.67
CA LEU A 196 -16.78 8.72 3.96
C LEU A 196 -17.01 10.19 4.32
N GLU A 197 -17.93 10.83 3.59
CA GLU A 197 -18.27 12.25 3.78
C GLU A 197 -18.62 12.59 5.24
N ASN A 198 -18.03 13.67 5.77
CA ASN A 198 -18.20 14.17 7.13
C ASN A 198 -17.86 13.18 8.25
N ASN A 199 -17.08 12.12 7.95
CA ASN A 199 -16.69 11.14 8.95
C ASN A 199 -15.44 11.58 9.74
N LYS A 200 -15.61 11.84 11.04
CA LYS A 200 -14.55 12.31 11.94
C LYS A 200 -13.40 11.32 12.13
N ILE A 201 -13.68 10.02 12.07
CA ILE A 201 -12.66 8.97 12.24
C ILE A 201 -11.78 8.93 10.99
N ALA A 202 -12.41 8.91 9.81
CA ALA A 202 -11.70 9.01 8.53
C ALA A 202 -10.81 10.26 8.47
N GLU A 203 -11.35 11.42 8.87
CA GLU A 203 -10.58 12.67 8.94
C GLU A 203 -9.38 12.54 9.87
N LYS A 204 -9.58 12.05 11.11
CA LYS A 204 -8.51 11.90 12.09
C LYS A 204 -7.41 10.97 11.59
N THR A 205 -7.79 9.84 10.99
CA THR A 205 -6.83 8.84 10.47
C THR A 205 -6.01 9.41 9.33
N LEU A 206 -6.63 10.06 8.33
CA LEU A 206 -5.91 10.67 7.22
C LEU A 206 -4.98 11.80 7.69
N ARG A 207 -5.41 12.63 8.66
CA ARG A 207 -4.54 13.67 9.25
C ARG A 207 -3.35 13.09 9.99
N GLN A 208 -3.49 11.94 10.63
CA GLN A 208 -2.38 11.27 11.29
C GLN A 208 -1.44 10.64 10.26
N PHE A 209 -1.99 10.07 9.20
CA PHE A 209 -1.22 9.47 8.11
C PHE A 209 -0.28 10.47 7.44
N ILE A 210 -0.78 11.64 7.00
CA ILE A 210 0.05 12.66 6.32
C ILE A 210 1.13 13.33 7.20
N LYS A 211 1.13 13.04 8.50
CA LYS A 211 2.18 13.46 9.46
C LYS A 211 3.30 12.45 9.60
N SER A 212 3.13 11.23 9.08
CA SER A 212 4.14 10.18 9.17
C SER A 212 5.33 10.46 8.24
N LEU A 213 6.54 10.17 8.72
CA LEU A 213 7.80 10.41 7.98
C LEU A 213 7.99 9.50 6.75
N ILE A 214 7.22 8.42 6.65
CA ILE A 214 7.42 7.35 5.65
C ILE A 214 6.51 7.53 4.43
N VAL A 215 5.62 8.54 4.44
CA VAL A 215 4.60 8.71 3.40
C VAL A 215 5.19 9.30 2.13
N LYS A 216 4.94 8.63 0.99
CA LYS A 216 5.36 9.12 -0.32
C LYS A 216 4.47 10.28 -0.77
N GLU A 217 5.08 11.21 -1.48
CA GLU A 217 4.49 12.34 -2.20
C GLU A 217 3.04 12.10 -2.71
N LYS A 218 2.89 11.11 -3.60
CA LYS A 218 1.62 10.74 -4.25
C LYS A 218 0.51 10.39 -3.25
N HIS A 219 0.87 9.81 -2.11
CA HIS A 219 -0.09 9.44 -1.07
C HIS A 219 -0.49 10.64 -0.23
N ILE A 220 0.41 11.61 -0.05
CA ILE A 220 0.07 12.91 0.56
C ILE A 220 -0.96 13.62 -0.33
N GLU A 221 -0.71 13.72 -1.65
CA GLU A 221 -1.62 14.34 -2.61
C GLU A 221 -3.02 13.71 -2.55
N LEU A 222 -3.09 12.37 -2.65
CA LEU A 222 -4.34 11.63 -2.53
C LEU A 222 -5.04 11.87 -1.19
N ALA A 223 -4.30 11.89 -0.08
CA ALA A 223 -4.87 12.10 1.25
C ALA A 223 -5.41 13.53 1.43
N LEU A 224 -4.74 14.55 0.88
CA LEU A 224 -5.23 15.93 0.90
C LEU A 224 -6.50 16.09 0.07
N LEU A 225 -6.58 15.43 -1.10
CA LEU A 225 -7.79 15.37 -1.93
C LEU A 225 -8.95 14.69 -1.18
N SER A 226 -8.68 13.53 -0.56
CA SER A 226 -9.67 12.81 0.25
C SER A 226 -10.15 13.66 1.44
N LEU A 227 -9.24 14.32 2.17
CA LEU A 227 -9.58 15.21 3.27
C LEU A 227 -10.50 16.35 2.82
N LYS A 228 -10.20 16.98 1.67
CA LYS A 228 -11.06 18.04 1.11
C LYS A 228 -12.45 17.49 0.77
N LYS A 229 -12.50 16.31 0.15
CA LYS A 229 -13.74 15.64 -0.27
C LYS A 229 -14.64 15.27 0.91
N ILE A 230 -14.09 14.80 2.02
CA ILE A 230 -14.87 14.49 3.23
C ILE A 230 -15.31 15.73 4.01
N GLY A 231 -14.94 16.95 3.58
CA GLY A 231 -15.31 18.20 4.25
C GLY A 231 -14.38 18.59 5.40
N ALA A 232 -13.18 18.01 5.50
CA ALA A 232 -12.21 18.37 6.52
C ALA A 232 -11.77 19.84 6.37
N LYS A 233 -11.68 20.56 7.50
CA LYS A 233 -11.29 21.99 7.47
C LYS A 233 -9.79 22.16 7.22
N GLU A 234 -9.44 23.05 6.30
CA GLU A 234 -8.07 23.51 6.11
C GLU A 234 -7.65 24.48 7.25
N PRO A 235 -6.34 24.62 7.55
CA PRO A 235 -5.20 23.96 6.89
C PRO A 235 -4.95 22.51 7.35
N TYR A 236 -4.15 21.79 6.56
CA TYR A 236 -3.64 20.46 6.88
C TYR A 236 -2.21 20.57 7.37
N GLU A 237 -1.88 19.88 8.45
CA GLU A 237 -0.52 19.83 8.98
C GLU A 237 0.16 18.56 8.46
N ILE A 238 1.24 18.72 7.70
CA ILE A 238 2.00 17.65 7.05
C ILE A 238 3.46 17.69 7.45
N PHE A 239 4.15 16.55 7.35
CA PHE A 239 5.58 16.49 7.53
C PHE A 239 6.31 16.57 6.19
N LEU A 240 7.00 17.68 5.92
CA LEU A 240 7.76 17.94 4.69
C LEU A 240 9.15 18.43 5.03
N ASN A 241 10.17 17.94 4.31
CA ASN A 241 11.57 18.42 4.44
C ASN A 241 12.09 18.47 5.89
N GLY A 242 11.70 17.49 6.72
CA GLY A 242 12.12 17.40 8.12
C GLY A 242 11.39 18.32 9.10
N LYS A 243 10.33 19.02 8.67
CA LYS A 243 9.54 19.94 9.52
C LYS A 243 8.04 19.76 9.31
N PHE A 244 7.26 20.09 10.34
CA PHE A 244 5.81 20.20 10.21
C PHE A 244 5.44 21.54 9.56
N VAL A 245 4.61 21.48 8.53
CA VAL A 245 4.15 22.66 7.76
C VAL A 245 2.63 22.61 7.64
N GLN A 246 1.98 23.77 7.76
CA GLN A 246 0.55 23.90 7.49
C GLN A 246 0.33 24.29 6.03
N VAL A 247 -0.47 23.51 5.31
CA VAL A 247 -0.76 23.71 3.89
C VAL A 247 -2.27 23.71 3.62
N THR A 248 -2.68 24.40 2.56
CA THR A 248 -3.98 24.20 1.93
C THR A 248 -3.83 23.25 0.75
N LEU A 249 -4.91 22.59 0.30
CA LEU A 249 -4.86 21.75 -0.89
C LEU A 249 -4.32 22.55 -2.09
N LYS A 250 -4.82 23.79 -2.27
CA LYS A 250 -4.37 24.67 -3.34
C LYS A 250 -2.86 24.97 -3.24
N SER A 251 -2.38 25.38 -2.07
CA SER A 251 -0.96 25.69 -1.87
C SER A 251 -0.06 24.48 -2.08
N TYR A 252 -0.49 23.29 -1.67
CA TYR A 252 0.28 22.07 -1.83
C TYR A 252 0.30 21.60 -3.29
N MET A 253 -0.82 21.61 -4.02
CA MET A 253 -0.86 21.19 -5.42
C MET A 253 -0.12 22.18 -6.33
N ASN A 254 -0.25 23.47 -6.05
CA ASN A 254 0.39 24.53 -6.85
C ASN A 254 1.91 24.63 -6.63
N ARG A 255 2.50 23.92 -5.66
CA ARG A 255 3.97 23.87 -5.52
C ARG A 255 4.65 23.32 -6.78
N TYR A 256 3.94 22.54 -7.60
CA TYR A 256 4.42 22.03 -8.89
C TYR A 256 4.16 23.01 -10.03
N GLU A 257 3.03 23.73 -10.04
CA GLU A 257 2.81 24.83 -10.99
C GLU A 257 3.82 25.95 -10.76
N GLU A 258 4.11 26.32 -9.51
CA GLU A 258 5.17 27.27 -9.18
C GLU A 258 6.55 26.76 -9.60
N MET A 259 6.78 25.44 -9.52
CA MET A 259 8.02 24.79 -9.95
C MET A 259 8.11 24.70 -11.48
N GLU A 260 7.02 24.41 -12.19
CA GLU A 260 6.92 24.30 -13.65
C GLU A 260 6.90 25.68 -14.30
N GLU A 261 6.26 26.68 -13.70
CA GLU A 261 6.39 28.11 -14.01
C GLU A 261 7.80 28.62 -13.71
N LEU A 262 8.45 28.17 -12.62
CA LEU A 262 9.87 28.45 -12.39
C LEU A 262 10.70 27.86 -13.53
N TYR A 263 10.61 26.55 -13.78
CA TYR A 263 11.37 25.89 -14.84
C TYR A 263 11.07 26.51 -16.20
N SER A 264 9.83 26.92 -16.47
CA SER A 264 9.42 27.66 -17.66
C SER A 264 10.08 29.05 -17.71
N CYS A 265 10.05 29.83 -16.63
CA CYS A 265 10.71 31.13 -16.54
C CYS A 265 12.24 31.03 -16.68
N TRP A 266 12.85 29.95 -16.20
CA TRP A 266 14.28 29.67 -16.34
C TRP A 266 14.62 29.12 -17.73
N ASN A 267 13.69 28.42 -18.39
CA ASN A 267 13.77 28.07 -19.82
C ASN A 267 13.58 29.29 -20.72
N ASP A 268 12.79 30.29 -20.31
CA ASP A 268 12.66 31.57 -21.02
C ASP A 268 14.00 32.32 -21.05
N VAL A 269 14.77 32.27 -19.95
CA VAL A 269 16.12 32.85 -19.95
C VAL A 269 16.98 32.19 -21.03
N LEU A 270 16.96 30.86 -21.09
CA LEU A 270 17.71 30.10 -22.09
C LEU A 270 17.22 30.41 -23.51
N SER A 271 15.91 30.54 -23.72
CA SER A 271 15.33 30.87 -25.03
C SER A 271 15.72 32.28 -25.48
N ILE A 272 15.74 33.26 -24.57
CA ILE A 272 16.20 34.63 -24.85
C ILE A 272 17.67 34.63 -25.27
N VAL A 273 18.55 33.91 -24.55
CA VAL A 273 19.97 33.80 -24.91
C VAL A 273 20.14 33.17 -26.28
N VAL A 274 19.50 32.01 -26.51
CA VAL A 274 19.63 31.28 -27.78
C VAL A 274 19.09 32.11 -28.94
N HIS A 275 17.98 32.83 -28.76
CA HIS A 275 17.42 33.72 -29.77
C HIS A 275 18.40 34.84 -30.14
N ASN A 276 18.97 35.53 -29.14
CA ASN A 276 19.94 36.61 -29.37
C ASN A 276 21.25 36.10 -30.00
N MET A 277 21.75 34.95 -29.55
CA MET A 277 22.92 34.30 -30.15
C MET A 277 22.67 33.96 -31.62
N LYS A 278 21.53 33.33 -31.94
CA LYS A 278 21.14 33.02 -33.33
C LYS A 278 21.00 34.29 -34.17
N LYS A 279 20.31 35.31 -33.66
CA LYS A 279 20.11 36.60 -34.36
C LYS A 279 21.43 37.30 -34.71
N SER A 280 22.47 37.10 -33.90
CA SER A 280 23.77 37.72 -34.15
C SER A 280 24.54 37.10 -35.33
N ASN A 281 24.19 35.88 -35.77
CA ASN A 281 24.90 35.07 -36.76
C ASN A 281 26.41 34.87 -36.48
N LYS A 282 26.87 35.08 -35.24
CA LYS A 282 28.29 34.98 -34.84
C LYS A 282 28.62 33.72 -34.05
N TYR A 283 27.62 32.93 -33.68
CA TYR A 283 27.78 31.76 -32.83
C TYR A 283 27.57 30.47 -33.61
N SER A 284 28.48 29.51 -33.43
CA SER A 284 28.31 28.14 -33.92
C SER A 284 27.29 27.35 -33.09
N GLU A 285 26.77 26.25 -33.65
CA GLU A 285 25.89 25.33 -32.92
C GLU A 285 26.55 24.79 -31.64
N GLN A 286 27.85 24.51 -31.68
CA GLN A 286 28.63 24.11 -30.48
C GLN A 286 28.60 25.17 -29.38
N SER A 287 28.51 26.46 -29.73
CA SER A 287 28.37 27.56 -28.75
C SER A 287 27.00 27.52 -28.07
N ILE A 288 25.96 27.18 -28.82
CA ILE A 288 24.58 27.04 -28.33
C ILE A 288 24.49 25.83 -27.40
N GLU A 289 25.06 24.69 -27.76
CA GLU A 289 25.08 23.53 -26.87
C GLU A 289 25.87 23.79 -25.59
N LYS A 290 27.00 24.51 -25.69
CA LYS A 290 27.78 24.89 -24.50
C LYS A 290 27.02 25.82 -23.56
N VAL A 291 26.23 26.77 -24.09
CA VAL A 291 25.44 27.67 -23.24
C VAL A 291 24.31 26.94 -22.51
N LYS A 292 23.63 26.01 -23.19
CA LYS A 292 22.63 25.11 -22.58
C LYS A 292 23.24 24.28 -21.45
N TYR A 293 24.42 23.70 -21.69
CA TYR A 293 25.14 22.92 -20.69
C TYR A 293 25.51 23.74 -19.45
N LEU A 294 26.08 24.95 -19.65
CA LEU A 294 26.43 25.83 -18.54
C LEU A 294 25.20 26.24 -17.73
N TRP A 295 24.09 26.50 -18.41
CA TRP A 295 22.83 26.81 -17.74
C TRP A 295 22.29 25.64 -16.94
N GLY A 296 22.24 24.44 -17.51
CA GLY A 296 21.82 23.23 -16.79
C GLY A 296 22.68 22.97 -15.55
N LYS A 297 24.01 23.12 -15.68
CA LYS A 297 24.94 22.98 -14.54
C LYS A 297 24.68 24.03 -13.45
N PHE A 298 24.36 25.26 -13.84
CA PHE A 298 24.01 26.33 -12.90
C PHE A 298 22.74 26.02 -12.12
N ILE A 299 21.65 25.70 -12.84
CA ILE A 299 20.33 25.42 -12.24
C ILE A 299 20.41 24.25 -11.26
N ASN A 300 21.08 23.16 -11.66
CA ASN A 300 21.27 22.01 -10.80
C ASN A 300 22.08 22.31 -9.53
N SER A 301 22.92 23.36 -9.54
CA SER A 301 23.76 23.74 -8.40
C SER A 301 23.05 24.67 -7.40
N ILE A 302 21.98 25.35 -7.83
CA ILE A 302 21.20 26.27 -6.98
C ILE A 302 19.84 25.68 -6.57
N TYR A 303 19.44 24.56 -7.17
CA TYR A 303 18.23 23.84 -6.78
C TYR A 303 18.34 23.33 -5.33
N PRO A 304 17.28 23.45 -4.49
CA PRO A 304 15.93 23.93 -4.80
C PRO A 304 15.67 25.44 -4.62
N ASP A 305 16.67 26.23 -4.21
CA ASP A 305 16.53 27.66 -3.85
C ASP A 305 16.55 28.61 -5.07
N LEU A 306 15.64 28.40 -6.01
CA LEU A 306 15.52 29.18 -7.25
C LEU A 306 14.67 30.45 -7.04
N PRO A 307 15.17 31.66 -7.37
CA PRO A 307 14.37 32.89 -7.27
C PRO A 307 13.35 33.01 -8.41
N HIS A 308 12.20 33.64 -8.12
CA HIS A 308 11.24 34.05 -9.15
C HIS A 308 11.83 35.13 -10.07
N LEU A 309 11.52 35.05 -11.36
CA LEU A 309 12.06 35.94 -12.39
C LEU A 309 10.94 36.72 -13.10
N ASP A 310 10.96 38.04 -13.00
CA ASP A 310 10.17 38.91 -13.87
C ASP A 310 10.81 39.04 -15.28
N GLN A 311 10.13 39.73 -16.20
CA GLN A 311 10.59 39.88 -17.58
C GLN A 311 11.94 40.63 -17.70
N LYS A 312 12.23 41.57 -16.79
CA LYS A 312 13.49 42.32 -16.78
C LYS A 312 14.64 41.42 -16.30
N MET A 313 14.41 40.69 -15.22
CA MET A 313 15.34 39.73 -14.62
C MET A 313 15.68 38.62 -15.59
N LYS A 314 14.70 38.10 -16.35
CA LYS A 314 14.96 37.11 -17.41
C LYS A 314 16.03 37.60 -18.40
N ARG A 315 15.94 38.86 -18.85
CA ARG A 315 16.93 39.47 -19.77
C ARG A 315 18.29 39.71 -19.11
N ILE A 316 18.32 40.08 -17.83
CA ILE A 316 19.57 40.30 -17.07
C ILE A 316 20.33 38.98 -16.91
N TRP A 317 19.62 37.91 -16.52
CA TRP A 317 20.19 36.57 -16.41
C TRP A 317 20.69 36.06 -17.77
N ALA A 318 19.93 36.31 -18.83
CA ALA A 318 20.31 35.95 -20.18
C ALA A 318 21.63 36.64 -20.62
N ALA A 319 21.73 37.95 -20.42
CA ALA A 319 22.95 38.71 -20.70
C ALA A 319 24.16 38.22 -19.87
N GLY A 320 23.94 37.90 -18.59
CA GLY A 320 24.98 37.36 -17.70
C GLY A 320 25.45 35.97 -18.12
N LEU A 321 24.54 35.12 -18.60
CA LEU A 321 24.85 33.78 -19.12
C LEU A 321 25.64 33.85 -20.43
N GLU A 322 25.26 34.72 -21.38
CA GLU A 322 26.02 34.92 -22.62
C GLU A 322 27.44 35.43 -22.33
N LEU A 323 27.58 36.38 -21.39
CA LEU A 323 28.90 36.85 -20.95
C LEU A 323 29.73 35.72 -20.33
N THR A 324 29.09 34.80 -19.61
CA THR A 324 29.74 33.62 -19.02
C THR A 324 30.29 32.68 -20.10
N LEU A 325 29.50 32.41 -21.14
CA LEU A 325 29.94 31.62 -22.30
C LEU A 325 31.16 32.26 -23.00
N LEU A 326 31.08 33.57 -23.26
CA LEU A 326 32.16 34.30 -23.95
C LEU A 326 33.45 34.31 -23.14
N ALA A 327 33.34 34.51 -21.82
CA ALA A 327 34.48 34.42 -20.91
C ALA A 327 35.08 33.00 -20.89
N ALA A 328 34.25 31.95 -20.87
CA ALA A 328 34.72 30.57 -20.94
C ALA A 328 35.46 30.23 -22.25
N LYS A 329 35.18 30.96 -23.33
CA LYS A 329 35.87 30.85 -24.62
C LYS A 329 37.06 31.81 -24.77
N SER A 330 37.44 32.53 -23.71
CA SER A 330 38.49 33.57 -23.73
C SER A 330 38.24 34.68 -24.76
N ILE A 331 36.99 34.99 -25.07
CA ILE A 331 36.62 36.08 -25.99
C ILE A 331 36.36 37.35 -25.16
N ASN A 332 37.20 38.37 -25.36
CA ASN A 332 37.03 39.67 -24.70
C ASN A 332 35.88 40.46 -25.33
N VAL A 333 34.70 40.39 -24.71
CA VAL A 333 33.54 41.21 -25.07
C VAL A 333 33.23 42.19 -23.94
N SER A 334 33.01 43.46 -24.31
CA SER A 334 32.57 44.48 -23.36
C SER A 334 31.18 44.13 -22.79
N SER A 335 31.09 43.95 -21.48
CA SER A 335 29.80 43.73 -20.78
C SER A 335 28.80 44.86 -21.06
N LYS A 336 29.28 46.09 -21.31
CA LYS A 336 28.47 47.25 -21.70
C LYS A 336 27.74 47.00 -23.03
N ARG A 337 28.36 46.29 -23.97
CA ARG A 337 27.76 45.97 -25.26
C ARG A 337 26.62 44.96 -25.12
N LEU A 338 26.80 43.93 -24.29
CA LEU A 338 25.75 42.94 -24.01
C LEU A 338 24.58 43.59 -23.24
N ALA A 339 24.89 44.45 -22.27
CA ALA A 339 23.88 45.22 -21.56
C ALA A 339 22.96 46.02 -22.51
N LEU A 340 23.53 46.64 -23.55
CA LEU A 340 22.76 47.32 -24.59
C LEU A 340 21.93 46.36 -25.46
N ILE A 341 22.50 45.23 -25.89
CA ILE A 341 21.80 44.24 -26.72
C ILE A 341 20.56 43.69 -26.01
N TYR A 342 20.66 43.44 -24.71
CA TYR A 342 19.58 42.90 -23.89
C TYR A 342 18.66 43.97 -23.30
N ASN A 343 18.99 45.26 -23.51
CA ASN A 343 18.31 46.42 -22.91
C ASN A 343 18.21 46.34 -21.38
N VAL A 344 19.35 46.13 -20.72
CA VAL A 344 19.46 45.96 -19.25
C VAL A 344 20.67 46.74 -18.70
N PRO A 345 20.70 47.07 -17.38
CA PRO A 345 21.83 47.80 -16.81
C PRO A 345 23.10 46.95 -16.70
N ASN A 346 24.25 47.50 -17.11
CA ASN A 346 25.53 46.79 -17.14
C ASN A 346 25.97 46.23 -15.77
N HIS A 347 25.69 46.94 -14.67
CA HIS A 347 26.08 46.48 -13.34
C HIS A 347 25.30 45.22 -12.92
N GLU A 348 24.04 45.08 -13.34
CA GLU A 348 23.21 43.90 -13.07
C GLU A 348 23.71 42.68 -13.86
N VAL A 349 24.16 42.88 -15.11
CA VAL A 349 24.77 41.83 -15.94
C VAL A 349 26.05 41.29 -15.30
N LEU A 350 26.93 42.17 -14.83
CA LEU A 350 28.17 41.79 -14.16
C LEU A 350 27.91 41.04 -12.84
N SER A 351 26.90 41.48 -12.09
CA SER A 351 26.46 40.79 -10.87
C SER A 351 26.05 39.35 -11.16
N LYS A 352 25.20 39.12 -12.18
CA LYS A 352 24.77 37.76 -12.56
C LYS A 352 25.90 36.93 -13.16
N TYR A 353 26.77 37.50 -13.98
CA TYR A 353 27.98 36.82 -14.47
C TYR A 353 28.86 36.30 -13.33
N ASN A 354 29.16 37.16 -12.35
CA ASN A 354 29.99 36.77 -11.20
C ASN A 354 29.31 35.69 -10.36
N TYR A 355 27.99 35.77 -10.20
CA TYR A 355 27.22 34.76 -9.48
C TYR A 355 27.27 33.40 -10.18
N ILE A 356 26.94 33.35 -11.48
CA ILE A 356 26.99 32.14 -12.30
C ILE A 356 28.41 31.53 -12.28
N LYS A 357 29.45 32.36 -12.47
CA LYS A 357 30.84 31.92 -12.45
C LYS A 357 31.26 31.33 -11.10
N LYS A 358 30.88 31.97 -9.99
CA LYS A 358 31.18 31.49 -8.63
C LYS A 358 30.52 30.14 -8.35
N THR A 359 29.28 29.97 -8.79
CA THR A 359 28.49 28.76 -8.55
C THR A 359 29.00 27.58 -9.37
N ILE A 360 29.30 27.76 -10.66
CA ILE A 360 29.62 26.65 -11.56
C ILE A 360 31.07 26.15 -11.39
N ARG A 361 31.97 26.96 -10.80
CA ARG A 361 33.44 26.80 -10.74
C ARG A 361 34.02 26.41 -12.11
N PHE A 362 34.56 27.40 -12.81
CA PHE A 362 35.38 27.17 -14.00
C PHE A 362 36.79 26.73 -13.62
#